data_AF-A0A6B3IGY5-F1
#
_entry.id   AF-A0A6B3IGY5-F1
#
_cell.length_a   1.000
_cell.length_b   1.000
_cell.length_c   1.000
_cell.angle_alpha   90.00
_cell.angle_beta   90.00
_cell.angle_gamma   90.00
#
_symmetry.space_group_name_H-M   'P 1'
#
loop_
_entity.id
_entity.type
_entity.pdbx_description
1 polymer ?
#
loop_
_entity_poly.entity_id
_entity_poly.type
_entity_poly.pdbx_seq_one_letter_code
_entity_poly.pdbx_strand_id
1 'polypeptide(L)'
;GRDHELSPSVALWIPAGIPHSARFDPDSLVVPETFEPELHHLPYSEVTSVNVSDAQRQLLLSRMRASEVTEEDPEVFAVLCSGHRDVLPLPQPTGRSASTVAGELMRNP
;
A
#
# COMPACT_ATOMS: atom_id res chain seq x y z
N GLY A 1 -14.60 -8.62 8.67
CA GLY A 1 -13.84 -7.48 8.13
C GLY A 1 -12.77 -7.12 9.13
N ARG A 2 -11.58 -6.75 8.64
CA ARG A 2 -10.50 -6.21 9.45
C ARG A 2 -10.43 -4.70 9.18
N ASP A 3 -10.19 -3.92 10.22
CA ASP A 3 -9.99 -2.49 10.07
C ASP A 3 -8.53 -2.21 9.71
N HIS A 4 -8.33 -1.24 8.81
CA HIS A 4 -7.02 -0.78 8.36
C HIS A 4 -6.93 0.73 8.54
N GLU A 5 -5.84 1.18 9.16
CA GLU A 5 -5.53 2.60 9.26
C GLU A 5 -4.61 3.00 8.10
N LEU A 6 -4.98 4.07 7.39
CA LEU A 6 -4.20 4.61 6.29
C LEU A 6 -3.48 5.87 6.75
N SER A 7 -2.29 6.08 6.21
CA SER A 7 -1.49 7.28 6.44
C SER A 7 -0.87 7.73 5.11
N PRO A 8 -0.24 8.90 5.04
CA PRO A 8 0.42 9.34 3.81
C PRO A 8 1.50 8.40 3.26
N SER A 9 2.00 7.45 4.08
CA SER A 9 3.01 6.46 3.71
C SER A 9 2.46 5.03 3.63
N VAL A 10 1.16 4.82 3.84
CA VAL A 10 0.52 3.50 3.83
C VAL A 10 -0.74 3.54 2.98
N ALA A 11 -0.77 2.71 1.94
CA ALA A 11 -1.95 2.46 1.13
C ALA A 11 -2.46 1.02 1.35
N LEU A 12 -3.62 0.71 0.77
CA LEU A 12 -4.23 -0.61 0.85
C LEU A 12 -4.44 -1.18 -0.55
N TRP A 13 -3.87 -2.35 -0.80
CA TRP A 13 -4.19 -3.17 -1.95
C TRP A 13 -5.50 -3.92 -1.68
N ILE A 14 -6.47 -3.78 -2.57
CA ILE A 14 -7.77 -4.46 -2.47
C ILE A 14 -7.98 -5.26 -3.76
N PRO A 15 -7.96 -6.60 -3.70
CA PRO A 15 -8.28 -7.43 -4.86
C PRO A 15 -9.70 -7.17 -5.39
N ALA A 16 -9.89 -7.40 -6.68
CA ALA A 16 -11.20 -7.27 -7.31
C ALA A 16 -12.24 -8.19 -6.64
N GLY A 17 -13.48 -7.70 -6.55
CA GLY A 17 -14.59 -8.46 -5.96
C GLY A 17 -14.63 -8.51 -4.44
N ILE A 18 -13.68 -7.88 -3.73
CA ILE A 18 -13.68 -7.82 -2.27
C ILE A 18 -14.60 -6.68 -1.78
N PRO A 19 -15.69 -6.97 -1.04
CA PRO A 19 -16.52 -5.94 -0.44
C PRO A 19 -15.72 -5.17 0.61
N HIS A 20 -15.72 -3.84 0.49
CA HIS A 20 -15.02 -2.96 1.41
C HIS A 20 -15.80 -1.66 1.62
N SER A 21 -15.50 -0.99 2.72
CA SER A 21 -16.02 0.33 3.04
C SER A 21 -14.90 1.12 3.67
N ALA A 22 -14.76 2.39 3.29
CA ALA A 22 -13.78 3.29 3.89
C ALA A 22 -14.47 4.52 4.47
N ARG A 23 -13.88 5.06 5.53
CA ARG A 23 -14.24 6.35 6.12
C ARG A 23 -12.99 7.19 6.12
N PHE A 24 -13.11 8.44 5.71
CA PHE A 24 -12.00 9.37 5.62
C PHE A 24 -12.35 10.61 6.41
N ASP A 25 -11.34 11.18 7.05
CA ASP A 25 -11.46 12.50 7.66
C ASP A 25 -11.73 13.56 6.58
N PRO A 26 -12.52 14.61 6.83
CA PRO A 26 -12.83 15.63 5.83
C PRO A 26 -11.60 16.30 5.19
N ASP A 27 -10.48 16.38 5.92
CA ASP A 27 -9.23 16.97 5.43
C ASP A 27 -8.32 15.94 4.73
N SER A 28 -8.76 14.68 4.60
CA SER A 28 -8.01 13.63 3.92
C SER A 28 -8.18 13.70 2.41
N LEU A 29 -7.05 13.54 1.71
CA LEU A 29 -7.03 13.34 0.27
C LEU A 29 -6.89 11.85 -0.04
N VAL A 30 -7.84 11.30 -0.78
CA VAL A 30 -7.86 9.88 -1.17
C VAL A 30 -7.60 9.77 -2.66
N VAL A 31 -6.60 8.96 -3.03
CA VAL A 31 -6.24 8.70 -4.43
C VAL A 31 -6.43 7.22 -4.71
N PRO A 32 -7.57 6.81 -5.31
CA PRO A 32 -7.74 5.46 -5.80
C PRO A 32 -6.99 5.30 -7.13
N GLU A 33 -6.19 4.24 -7.23
CA GLU A 33 -5.63 3.77 -8.50
C GLU A 33 -6.17 2.37 -8.75
N THR A 34 -6.72 2.16 -9.94
CA THR A 34 -7.33 0.89 -10.36
C THR A 34 -6.50 0.26 -11.45
N PHE A 35 -6.35 -1.06 -11.38
CA PHE A 35 -5.57 -1.83 -12.34
C PHE A 35 -6.39 -2.96 -12.93
N GLU A 36 -6.27 -3.19 -14.25
CA GLU A 36 -6.94 -4.28 -14.93
C GLU A 36 -6.16 -5.59 -14.72
N PRO A 37 -6.77 -6.61 -14.08
CA PRO A 37 -6.09 -7.85 -13.73
C PRO A 37 -5.61 -8.64 -14.96
N GLU A 38 -6.24 -8.45 -16.12
CA GLU A 38 -5.84 -9.10 -17.37
C GLU A 38 -4.56 -8.51 -17.98
N LEU A 39 -4.21 -7.27 -17.63
CA LEU A 39 -3.04 -6.57 -18.16
C LEU A 39 -1.80 -6.73 -17.28
N HIS A 40 -1.97 -7.17 -16.03
CA HIS A 40 -0.92 -7.15 -15.03
C HIS A 40 -0.80 -8.44 -14.23
N HIS A 41 0.44 -8.79 -13.84
CA HIS A 41 0.66 -9.77 -12.78
C HIS A 41 0.49 -9.09 -11.43
N LEU A 42 -0.68 -9.27 -10.82
CA LEU A 42 -1.02 -8.64 -9.55
C LEU A 42 -0.15 -9.17 -8.40
N PRO A 43 0.42 -8.30 -7.56
CA PRO A 43 1.37 -8.69 -6.52
C PRO A 43 0.71 -9.38 -5.31
N TYR A 44 -0.57 -9.14 -5.04
CA TYR A 44 -1.26 -9.67 -3.87
C TYR A 44 -2.63 -10.24 -4.23
N SER A 45 -2.91 -11.44 -3.72
CA SER A 45 -4.21 -12.10 -3.81
C SER A 45 -5.14 -11.79 -2.64
N GLU A 46 -4.63 -11.12 -1.60
CA GLU A 46 -5.35 -10.76 -0.39
C GLU A 46 -5.28 -9.25 -0.13
N VAL A 47 -6.20 -8.74 0.69
CA VAL A 47 -6.16 -7.33 1.13
C VAL A 47 -4.87 -7.08 1.91
N THR A 48 -4.02 -6.19 1.40
CA THR A 48 -2.65 -6.04 1.87
C THR A 48 -2.30 -4.57 2.09
N SER A 49 -1.78 -4.22 3.26
CA SER A 49 -1.20 -2.90 3.50
C SER A 49 0.12 -2.76 2.75
N VAL A 50 0.25 -1.72 1.95
CA VAL A 50 1.44 -1.45 1.13
C VAL A 50 2.09 -0.15 1.55
N ASN A 51 3.42 -0.15 1.65
CA ASN A 51 4.17 1.06 1.93
C ASN A 51 4.23 1.93 0.67
N VAL A 52 4.01 3.23 0.85
CA VAL A 52 4.11 4.24 -0.20
C VAL A 52 5.36 5.07 0.06
N SER A 53 6.31 4.97 -0.86
CA SER A 53 7.49 5.84 -0.86
C SER A 53 7.13 7.28 -1.24
N ASP A 54 7.99 8.24 -0.88
CA ASP A 54 7.78 9.64 -1.27
C ASP A 54 7.70 9.83 -2.79
N ALA A 55 8.48 9.06 -3.55
CA ALA A 55 8.43 9.11 -5.02
C ALA A 55 7.07 8.65 -5.56
N GLN A 56 6.54 7.54 -5.05
CA GLN A 56 5.21 7.04 -5.40
C GLN A 56 4.12 8.04 -4.97
N ARG A 57 4.25 8.63 -3.80
CA ARG A 57 3.32 9.67 -3.33
C ARG A 57 3.31 10.90 -4.25
N GLN A 58 4.47 11.39 -4.66
CA GLN A 58 4.55 12.52 -5.59
C GLN A 58 3.96 12.18 -6.96
N LEU A 59 4.17 10.94 -7.44
CA LEU A 59 3.54 10.44 -8.67
C LEU A 59 2.02 10.50 -8.57
N LEU A 60 1.43 9.91 -7.53
CA LEU A 60 -0.02 9.91 -7.28
C LEU A 60 -0.59 11.33 -7.22
N LEU A 61 0.06 12.23 -6.50
CA LEU A 61 -0.36 13.63 -6.39
C LEU A 61 -0.26 14.39 -7.71
N SER A 62 0.76 14.09 -8.53
CA SER A 62 0.93 14.72 -9.84
C SER A 62 -0.15 14.28 -10.83
N ARG A 63 -0.50 12.98 -10.82
CA ARG A 63 -1.55 12.40 -11.65
C ARG A 63 -2.91 12.97 -11.30
N MET A 64 -3.23 13.09 -10.02
CA MET A 64 -4.50 13.69 -9.59
C MET A 64 -4.67 15.15 -10.05
N ARG A 65 -3.56 15.89 -10.27
CA ARG A 65 -3.60 17.26 -10.81
C ARG A 65 -3.70 17.31 -12.33
N ALA A 66 -3.20 16.30 -13.02
CA ALA A 66 -3.36 16.14 -14.46
C ALA A 66 -4.79 15.64 -14.71
N SER A 67 -5.72 16.56 -14.96
CA SER A 67 -7.17 16.31 -15.05
C SER A 67 -7.63 15.35 -16.17
N GLU A 68 -6.72 14.62 -16.80
CA GLU A 68 -7.02 13.61 -17.82
C GLU A 68 -7.20 12.26 -17.14
N VAL A 69 -8.37 11.66 -17.34
CA VAL A 69 -8.58 10.23 -17.08
C VAL A 69 -7.70 9.48 -18.08
N THR A 70 -6.44 9.25 -17.71
CA THR A 70 -5.55 8.44 -18.52
C THR A 70 -6.02 7.01 -18.36
N GLU A 71 -6.20 6.31 -19.48
CA GLU A 71 -6.25 4.85 -19.50
C GLU A 71 -5.12 4.28 -18.61
N GLU A 72 -5.33 3.10 -18.03
CA GLU A 72 -4.35 2.46 -17.17
C GLU A 72 -2.95 2.52 -17.81
N ASP A 73 -2.01 3.12 -17.09
CA ASP A 73 -0.65 3.33 -17.56
C ASP A 73 0.25 2.22 -16.97
N PRO A 74 0.79 1.31 -17.81
CA PRO A 74 1.65 0.23 -17.33
C PRO A 74 2.90 0.71 -16.60
N GLU A 75 3.40 1.92 -16.90
CA GLU A 75 4.55 2.51 -16.19
C GLU A 75 4.16 2.90 -14.76
N VAL A 76 2.95 3.41 -14.56
CA VAL A 76 2.42 3.75 -13.23
C VAL A 76 2.22 2.50 -12.40
N PHE A 77 1.63 1.44 -12.98
CA PHE A 77 1.55 0.14 -12.32
C PHE A 77 2.96 -0.33 -11.91
N ALA A 78 3.92 -0.30 -12.83
CA ALA A 78 5.28 -0.74 -12.53
C ALA A 78 5.91 0.07 -11.38
N VAL A 79 5.74 1.39 -11.34
CA VAL A 79 6.29 2.24 -10.27
C VAL A 79 5.60 1.97 -8.93
N LEU A 80 4.28 1.92 -8.91
CA LEU A 80 3.51 1.64 -7.68
C LEU A 80 3.81 0.24 -7.15
N CYS A 81 4.02 -0.74 -8.04
CA CYS A 81 4.36 -2.12 -7.69
C CYS A 81 5.88 -2.40 -7.54
N SER A 82 6.76 -1.48 -7.92
CA SER A 82 8.23 -1.69 -7.85
C SER A 82 8.80 -1.74 -6.42
N GLY A 83 8.09 -1.12 -5.46
CA GLY A 83 8.48 -1.12 -4.04
C GLY A 83 8.31 -2.49 -3.36
N HIS A 84 7.75 -3.47 -4.07
CA HIS A 84 7.32 -4.76 -3.54
C HIS A 84 8.47 -5.78 -3.52
N ARG A 85 9.72 -5.30 -3.42
CA ARG A 85 10.86 -6.20 -3.24
C ARG A 85 10.58 -7.07 -2.02
N ASP A 86 10.72 -8.38 -2.20
CA ASP A 86 10.91 -9.37 -1.15
C ASP A 86 11.82 -8.76 -0.08
N VAL A 87 11.21 -8.16 0.94
CA VAL A 87 11.93 -7.67 2.09
C VAL A 87 12.43 -8.94 2.72
N LEU A 88 13.75 -9.16 2.62
CA LEU A 88 14.41 -10.21 3.37
C LEU A 88 13.82 -10.17 4.78
N PRO A 89 13.40 -11.33 5.33
CA PRO A 89 12.73 -11.35 6.62
C PRO A 89 13.57 -10.52 7.59
N LEU A 90 12.91 -9.60 8.29
CA LEU A 90 13.58 -8.72 9.24
C LEU A 90 14.51 -9.59 10.10
N PRO A 91 15.79 -9.23 10.24
CA PRO A 91 16.73 -10.05 11.00
C PRO A 91 16.13 -10.25 12.39
N GLN A 92 15.97 -11.51 12.79
CA GLN A 92 15.40 -11.79 14.09
C GLN A 92 16.29 -11.14 15.16
N PRO A 93 15.72 -10.38 16.11
CA PRO A 93 16.51 -9.75 17.15
C PRO A 93 17.21 -10.82 17.97
N THR A 94 18.55 -10.85 17.91
CA THR A 94 19.39 -11.85 18.59
C THR A 94 19.70 -11.48 20.05
N GLY A 95 19.49 -10.22 20.44
CA GLY A 95 19.72 -9.72 21.79
C GLY A 95 18.45 -9.73 22.65
N ARG A 96 18.59 -10.11 23.93
CA ARG A 96 17.47 -10.27 24.88
C ARG A 96 16.54 -9.06 24.94
N SER A 97 17.08 -7.84 25.00
CA SER A 97 16.27 -6.62 25.03
C SER A 97 15.51 -6.37 23.71
N ALA A 98 16.14 -6.64 22.57
CA ALA A 98 15.54 -6.46 21.25
C ALA A 98 14.43 -7.49 20.99
N SER A 99 14.59 -8.74 21.46
CA SER A 99 13.55 -9.76 21.36
C SER A 99 12.33 -9.42 22.21
N THR A 100 12.52 -8.88 23.41
CA THR A 100 11.40 -8.42 24.25
C THR A 100 10.63 -7.29 23.58
N VAL A 101 11.33 -6.28 23.03
CA VAL A 101 10.68 -5.15 22.35
C VAL A 101 9.92 -5.60 21.10
N ALA A 102 10.53 -6.45 20.26
CA ALA A 102 9.85 -7.00 19.09
C ALA A 102 8.61 -7.82 19.47
N GLY A 103 8.69 -8.61 20.55
CA GLY A 103 7.57 -9.39 21.06
C GLY A 103 6.43 -8.55 21.66
N GLU A 104 6.72 -7.35 22.17
CA GLU A 104 5.71 -6.38 22.63
C GLU A 104 5.08 -5.64 21.43
N LEU A 105 5.89 -5.19 20.47
CA LEU A 105 5.41 -4.53 19.23
C LEU A 105 4.52 -5.45 18.39
N MET A 106 4.81 -6.76 18.34
CA MET A 106 3.95 -7.73 17.65
C MET A 106 2.63 -7.99 18.38
N ARG A 107 2.57 -7.78 19.70
CA ARG A 107 1.35 -7.98 20.50
C ARG A 107 0.43 -6.75 20.47
N ASN A 108 0.99 -5.56 20.35
CA ASN A 108 0.29 -4.29 20.21
C ASN A 108 0.87 -3.52 19.01
N PRO A 109 0.39 -3.80 17.79
CA PRO A 109 0.82 -3.08 16.59
C PRO A 109 0.42 -1.61 16.61
#